data_AF-A0A328S5N5-F1
#
_entry.id   AF-A0A328S5N5-F1
#
_cell.length_a   1.000
_cell.length_b   1.000
_cell.length_c   1.000
_cell.angle_alpha   90.00
_cell.angle_beta   90.00
_cell.angle_gamma   90.00
#
_symmetry.space_group_name_H-M   'P 1'
#
loop_
_entity.id
_entity.type
_entity.pdbx_description
1 polymer ?
#
loop_
_entity_poly.entity_id
_entity_poly.type
_entity_poly.pdbx_seq_one_letter_code
_entity_poly.pdbx_strand_id
1 'polypeptide(L)'
;MNDRLENIFTNFANSHEESLKNMGMSKESFIDQAKQWSKTDEGKLEIQKFILQQEIADLEEQISDIKETISKKRESILDIDAELSKL
;
A
#
# COMPACT_ATOMS: atom_id res chain seq x y z
N MET A 1 6.42 -10.55 -16.71
CA MET A 1 6.78 -9.84 -15.45
C MET A 1 5.61 -8.92 -15.17
N ASN A 2 5.08 -8.87 -13.94
CA ASN A 2 3.85 -8.13 -13.66
C ASN A 2 4.14 -6.63 -13.77
N ASP A 3 3.43 -5.88 -14.62
CA ASP A 3 3.69 -4.45 -14.89
C ASP A 3 3.75 -3.60 -13.60
N ARG A 4 3.05 -4.04 -12.55
CA ARG A 4 3.08 -3.47 -11.21
C ARG A 4 4.47 -3.49 -10.57
N LEU A 5 5.24 -4.57 -10.69
CA LEU A 5 6.57 -4.69 -10.07
C LEU A 5 7.60 -3.81 -10.78
N GLU A 6 7.52 -3.74 -12.10
CA GLU A 6 8.38 -2.86 -12.88
C GLU A 6 8.13 -1.38 -12.54
N ASN A 7 6.87 -1.00 -12.35
CA ASN A 7 6.52 0.33 -11.87
C ASN A 7 7.06 0.60 -10.45
N ILE A 8 6.98 -0.38 -9.54
CA ILE A 8 7.54 -0.25 -8.18
C ILE A 8 9.05 0.00 -8.24
N PHE A 9 9.79 -0.83 -8.97
CA PHE A 9 11.25 -0.68 -9.08
C PHE A 9 11.63 0.65 -9.74
N THR A 10 10.89 1.05 -10.77
CA THR A 10 11.12 2.33 -11.48
C THR A 10 10.85 3.53 -10.56
N ASN A 11 9.74 3.51 -9.82
CA ASN A 11 9.40 4.58 -8.87
C ASN A 11 10.41 4.67 -7.74
N PHE A 12 10.89 3.52 -7.23
CA PHE A 12 11.96 3.48 -6.24
C PHE A 12 13.25 4.10 -6.79
N ALA A 13 13.67 3.66 -7.97
CA ALA A 13 14.91 4.16 -8.60
C ALA A 13 14.86 5.67 -8.86
N ASN A 14 13.70 6.21 -9.24
CA ASN A 14 13.50 7.65 -9.43
C ASN A 14 13.49 8.43 -8.11
N SER A 15 12.83 7.91 -7.08
CA SER A 15 12.75 8.58 -5.77
C SER A 15 14.06 8.55 -4.98
N HIS A 16 14.95 7.59 -5.28
CA HIS A 16 16.22 7.39 -4.59
C HIS A 16 17.44 7.59 -5.51
N GLU A 17 17.28 8.39 -6.58
CA GLU A 17 18.32 8.56 -7.62
C GLU A 17 19.66 9.03 -7.05
N GLU A 18 19.66 9.98 -6.11
CA GLU A 18 20.88 10.49 -5.48
C GLU A 18 21.58 9.43 -4.63
N SER A 19 20.81 8.63 -3.89
CA SER A 19 21.35 7.51 -3.11
C SER A 19 21.99 6.44 -4.01
N LEU A 20 21.34 6.12 -5.14
CA LEU A 20 21.89 5.20 -6.13
C LEU A 20 23.20 5.74 -6.73
N LYS A 21 23.25 7.02 -7.08
CA LYS A 21 24.48 7.68 -7.56
C LYS A 21 25.61 7.62 -6.54
N ASN A 22 25.31 7.87 -5.26
CA ASN A 22 26.30 7.78 -4.17
C ASN A 22 26.82 6.35 -3.97
N MET A 23 26.03 5.33 -4.32
CA MET A 23 26.43 3.92 -4.34
C MET A 23 27.13 3.51 -5.66
N GLY A 24 27.35 4.43 -6.60
CA GLY A 24 27.94 4.13 -7.90
C GLY A 24 27.02 3.32 -8.83
N MET A 25 25.70 3.38 -8.60
CA MET A 25 24.70 2.60 -9.31
C MET A 25 23.80 3.52 -10.15
N SER A 26 23.55 3.15 -11.42
CA SER A 26 22.55 3.84 -12.24
C SER A 26 21.15 3.29 -11.97
N LYS A 27 20.11 4.06 -12.31
CA LYS A 27 18.71 3.63 -12.18
C LYS A 27 18.43 2.38 -13.02
N GLU A 28 18.95 2.35 -14.23
CA GLU A 28 18.80 1.24 -15.17
C GLU A 28 19.45 -0.03 -14.61
N SER A 29 20.68 0.10 -14.08
CA SER A 29 21.39 -1.01 -13.45
C SER A 29 20.66 -1.54 -12.22
N PHE A 30 20.11 -0.65 -11.38
CA PHE A 30 19.28 -1.05 -10.25
C PHE A 30 18.03 -1.82 -10.70
N ILE A 31 17.28 -1.28 -11.67
CA ILE A 31 16.05 -1.91 -12.18
C ILE A 31 16.36 -3.30 -12.74
N ASP A 32 17.42 -3.44 -13.54
CA ASP A 32 17.81 -4.73 -14.10
C ASP A 32 18.23 -5.73 -13.02
N GLN A 33 18.98 -5.29 -12.00
CA GLN A 33 19.34 -6.13 -10.86
C GLN A 33 18.10 -6.56 -10.07
N ALA A 34 17.20 -5.64 -9.76
CA ALA A 34 15.94 -5.94 -9.08
C ALA A 34 15.06 -6.92 -9.88
N LYS A 35 15.03 -6.77 -11.21
CA LYS A 35 14.35 -7.68 -12.13
C LYS A 35 14.95 -9.08 -12.09
N GLN A 36 16.27 -9.24 -12.04
CA GLN A 36 16.88 -10.57 -11.92
C GLN A 36 16.68 -11.16 -10.52
N TRP A 37 16.84 -10.35 -9.48
CA TRP A 37 16.58 -10.76 -8.10
C TRP A 37 15.13 -11.27 -7.92
N SER A 38 14.14 -10.59 -8.52
CA SER A 38 12.73 -11.01 -8.45
C SER A 38 12.45 -12.40 -9.05
N LYS A 39 13.39 -12.97 -9.82
CA LYS A 39 13.26 -14.31 -10.40
C LYS A 39 13.84 -15.40 -9.51
N THR A 40 14.66 -15.05 -8.52
CA THR A 40 15.15 -16.00 -7.52
C THR A 40 14.00 -16.43 -6.61
N ASP A 41 14.14 -17.57 -5.93
CA ASP A 41 13.09 -18.05 -5.04
C ASP A 41 12.93 -17.15 -3.81
N GLU A 42 14.03 -16.62 -3.29
CA GLU A 42 14.02 -15.58 -2.25
C GLU A 42 13.27 -14.33 -2.71
N GLY A 43 13.60 -13.81 -3.89
CA GLY A 43 12.97 -12.59 -4.42
C GLY A 43 11.48 -12.77 -4.66
N LYS A 44 11.03 -13.94 -5.13
CA LYS A 44 9.60 -14.26 -5.27
C LYS A 44 8.89 -14.27 -3.92
N LEU A 45 9.49 -14.88 -2.90
CA LEU A 45 8.90 -14.96 -1.56
C LEU A 45 8.79 -13.58 -0.90
N GLU A 46 9.84 -12.76 -0.98
CA GLU A 46 9.82 -11.39 -0.44
C GLU A 46 8.81 -10.51 -1.19
N ILE A 47 8.71 -10.64 -2.52
CA ILE A 47 7.66 -9.94 -3.28
C ILE A 47 6.27 -10.40 -2.86
N GLN A 48 6.05 -11.71 -2.70
CA GLN A 48 4.75 -12.23 -2.28
C GLN A 48 4.38 -11.72 -0.88
N LYS A 49 5.33 -11.72 0.04
CA LYS A 49 5.17 -11.16 1.39
C LYS A 49 4.83 -9.67 1.34
N PHE A 50 5.53 -8.89 0.51
CA PHE A 50 5.22 -7.47 0.32
C PHE A 50 3.80 -7.25 -0.21
N ILE A 51 3.36 -8.03 -1.21
CA ILE A 51 2.00 -7.96 -1.75
C ILE A 51 0.97 -8.23 -0.65
N LEU A 52 1.15 -9.29 0.14
CA LEU A 52 0.26 -9.63 1.24
C LEU A 52 0.20 -8.54 2.31
N GLN A 53 1.33 -7.89 2.62
CA GLN A 53 1.35 -6.77 3.56
C GLN A 53 0.55 -5.57 3.05
N GLN A 54 0.63 -5.26 1.75
CA GLN A 54 -0.19 -4.21 1.14
C GLN A 54 -1.67 -4.56 1.17
N GLU A 55 -2.03 -5.80 0.82
CA GLU A 55 -3.42 -6.26 0.89
C GLU A 55 -3.97 -6.19 2.32
N ILE A 56 -3.16 -6.48 3.34
CA ILE A 56 -3.54 -6.31 4.75
C ILE A 56 -3.81 -4.83 5.06
N ALA A 57 -2.92 -3.92 4.65
CA ALA A 57 -3.09 -2.49 4.90
C ALA A 57 -4.37 -1.95 4.22
N ASP A 58 -4.64 -2.34 2.97
CA ASP A 58 -5.85 -1.95 2.24
C ASP A 58 -7.12 -2.46 2.95
N LEU A 59 -7.07 -3.66 3.54
CA LEU A 59 -8.19 -4.20 4.33
C LEU A 59 -8.37 -3.46 5.66
N GLU A 60 -7.29 -3.08 6.32
CA GLU A 60 -7.34 -2.28 7.56
C GLU A 60 -7.97 -0.90 7.33
N GLU A 61 -7.63 -0.25 6.21
CA GLU A 61 -8.24 1.02 5.80
C GLU A 61 -9.75 0.86 5.55
N GLN A 62 -10.15 -0.15 4.77
CA GLN A 62 -11.58 -0.45 4.54
C GLN A 62 -12.34 -0.70 5.85
N ILE A 63 -11.74 -1.42 6.81
CA ILE A 63 -12.33 -1.64 8.13
C ILE A 63 -12.52 -0.31 8.88
N SER A 64 -11.55 0.60 8.79
CA SER A 64 -11.62 1.92 9.40
C SER A 64 -12.80 2.72 8.84
N ASP A 65 -12.94 2.78 7.52
CA ASP A 65 -14.02 3.52 6.85
C ASP A 65 -15.41 2.98 7.22
N ILE A 66 -15.54 1.65 7.31
CA ILE A 66 -16.78 1.00 7.75
C ILE A 66 -17.10 1.39 9.19
N LYS A 67 -16.12 1.40 10.09
CA LYS A 67 -16.32 1.80 11.49
C LYS A 67 -16.76 3.26 11.58
N GLU A 68 -16.16 4.16 10.82
CA GLU A 68 -16.57 5.57 10.76
C GLU A 68 -18.01 5.70 10.28
N THR A 69 -18.38 4.97 9.22
CA THR A 69 -19.74 4.94 8.69
C THR A 69 -20.75 4.46 9.74
N ILE A 70 -20.41 3.42 10.51
CA ILE A 70 -21.26 2.93 11.61
C ILE A 70 -21.41 4.02 12.69
N SER A 71 -20.33 4.73 13.03
CA SER A 71 -20.37 5.81 14.03
C SER A 71 -21.36 6.90 13.63
N LYS A 72 -21.24 7.41 12.39
CA LYS A 72 -22.14 8.43 11.83
C LYS A 72 -23.61 7.99 11.87
N LYS A 73 -23.87 6.73 11.51
CA LYS A 73 -25.25 6.19 11.56
C LYS A 73 -25.80 6.09 12.97
N ARG A 74 -24.97 5.73 13.96
CA ARG A 74 -25.36 5.71 15.38
C ARG A 74 -25.67 7.11 15.89
N GLU A 75 -24.85 8.10 15.55
CA GLU A 75 -25.12 9.50 15.88
C GLU A 75 -26.47 9.95 15.30
N SER A 76 -26.76 9.65 14.03
CA SER A 76 -28.06 9.98 13.44
C SER A 76 -29.24 9.33 14.17
N ILE A 77 -29.09 8.10 14.69
CA ILE A 77 -30.15 7.46 15.50
C ILE A 77 -30.34 8.22 16.81
N LEU A 78 -29.26 8.59 17.50
CA LEU A 78 -29.33 9.36 18.75
C LEU A 78 -30.02 10.71 18.54
N ASP A 79 -29.72 11.39 17.43
CA ASP A 79 -30.38 12.65 17.07
C ASP A 79 -31.89 12.47 16.90
N ILE A 80 -32.31 11.40 16.19
CA ILE A 80 -33.73 11.07 16.00
C ILE A 80 -34.40 10.75 17.34
N ASP A 81 -33.78 9.93 18.19
CA ASP A 81 -34.32 9.59 19.51
C ASP A 81 -34.50 10.84 20.40
N ALA A 82 -33.55 11.78 20.31
CA ALA A 82 -33.61 13.05 21.02
C ALA A 82 -34.73 13.96 20.49
N GLU A 83 -35.03 13.92 19.19
CA GLU A 83 -36.18 14.63 18.61
C GLU A 83 -37.51 14.01 19.04
N LEU A 84 -37.62 12.67 18.99
CA LEU A 84 -38.82 11.96 19.42
C LEU A 84 -39.14 12.19 20.90
N SER A 85 -38.12 12.32 21.74
CA SER A 85 -38.29 12.59 23.18
C SER A 85 -38.84 14.00 23.49
N LYS A 86 -38.88 14.89 22.49
CA LYS A 86 -39.43 16.26 22.62
C LYS A 86 -40.87 16.37 22.14
N LEU A 87 -41.43 15.33 21.53
CA LEU A 87 -42.83 15.24 21.09
C LEU A 87 -43.74 14.79 22.24
#